data_AF-A0A2U1TYQ7-F1
#
_entry.id   AF-A0A2U1TYQ7-F1
#
_cell.length_a   1.000
_cell.length_b   1.000
_cell.length_c   1.000
_cell.angle_alpha   90.00
_cell.angle_beta   90.00
_cell.angle_gamma   90.00
#
_symmetry.space_group_name_H-M   'P 1'
#
loop_
_entity.id
_entity.type
_entity.pdbx_description
1 polymer ?
#
loop_
_entity_poly.entity_id
_entity_poly.type
_entity_poly.pdbx_seq_one_letter_code
_entity_poly.pdbx_strand_id
1 'polypeptide(L)' 'MDIARKIDTGTVWINEHMAIHPLVATGGAKQSGIGRELGVEGLKEFTQGKVIWASKNKPT' A
#
# COMPACT_ATOMS: atom_id res chain seq x y z
N MET A 1 -2.44 2.34 -23.10
CA MET A 1 -2.60 2.70 -21.68
C MET A 1 -4.06 2.97 -21.30
N ASP A 2 -4.91 3.43 -22.22
CA ASP A 2 -6.30 3.84 -21.91
C ASP A 2 -7.18 2.73 -21.33
N ILE A 3 -6.99 1.49 -21.77
CA ILE A 3 -7.71 0.34 -21.21
C ILE A 3 -7.27 0.09 -19.77
N ALA A 4 -5.96 0.01 -19.50
CA ALA A 4 -5.42 -0.26 -18.17
C ALA A 4 -5.92 0.74 -17.10
N ARG A 5 -6.08 2.03 -17.45
CA ARG A 5 -6.61 3.05 -16.54
C ARG A 5 -8.11 2.92 -16.23
N LYS A 6 -8.87 2.20 -17.07
CA LYS A 6 -10.32 2.00 -16.90
C LYS A 6 -10.66 0.75 -16.08
N ILE A 7 -9.69 -0.14 -15.84
CA ILE A 7 -9.92 -1.38 -15.10
C ILE A 7 -9.82 -1.06 -13.60
N ASP A 8 -10.91 -1.30 -12.89
CA ASP A 8 -10.94 -1.20 -11.42
C ASP A 8 -10.36 -2.47 -10.80
N THR A 9 -9.04 -2.48 -10.64
CA THR A 9 -8.24 -3.58 -10.06
C THR A 9 -7.01 -3.02 -9.35
N GLY A 10 -6.37 -3.82 -8.49
CA GLY A 10 -5.17 -3.39 -7.79
C GLY A 10 -3.87 -3.52 -8.59
N THR A 11 -3.83 -4.37 -9.63
CA THR A 11 -2.69 -4.55 -10.53
C THR A 11 -3.17 -4.86 -11.96
N VAL A 12 -2.58 -4.20 -12.97
CA VAL A 12 -2.78 -4.49 -14.40
C VAL A 12 -1.45 -4.83 -15.04
N TRP A 13 -1.37 -5.97 -15.70
CA TRP A 13 -0.21 -6.35 -16.51
C TRP A 13 -0.43 -5.97 -17.98
N ILE A 14 0.62 -5.51 -18.65
CA ILE A 14 0.57 -5.15 -20.08
C ILE A 14 1.67 -5.94 -20.79
N ASN A 15 1.29 -6.80 -21.73
CA ASN A 15 2.20 -7.69 -22.49
C ASN A 15 3.05 -8.63 -21.62
N GLU A 16 2.65 -8.86 -20.36
CA GLU A 16 3.31 -9.74 -19.41
C GLU A 16 2.26 -10.29 -18.43
N HIS A 17 2.63 -11.26 -17.59
CA HIS A 17 1.76 -11.78 -16.54
C HIS A 17 2.60 -12.38 -15.40
N MET A 18 2.18 -12.20 -14.14
CA MET A 18 2.86 -12.73 -12.94
C MET A 18 4.32 -12.29 -12.72
N ALA A 19 4.78 -11.19 -13.33
CA ALA A 19 6.14 -10.67 -13.13
C ALA A 19 6.27 -9.88 -11.80
N ILE A 20 5.94 -10.52 -10.68
CA ILE A 20 5.82 -9.89 -9.37
C ILE A 20 7.20 -9.46 -8.88
N HIS A 21 7.33 -8.18 -8.52
CA HIS A 21 8.54 -7.63 -7.93
C HIS A 21 8.32 -7.37 -6.43
N PRO A 22 9.18 -7.86 -5.52
CA PRO A 22 8.94 -7.78 -4.06
C PRO A 22 8.88 -6.34 -3.52
N LEU A 23 9.44 -5.37 -4.25
CA LEU A 23 9.41 -3.96 -3.88
C LEU A 23 8.20 -3.19 -4.43
N VAL A 24 7.34 -3.80 -5.26
CA VAL A 24 6.16 -3.15 -5.83
C VAL A 24 4.93 -3.65 -5.07
N ALA A 25 4.18 -2.73 -4.47
CA ALA A 25 2.97 -3.06 -3.73
C ALA A 25 1.92 -3.71 -4.64
N THR A 26 1.26 -4.75 -4.13
CA THR A 26 0.15 -5.45 -4.80
C THR A 26 -1.05 -5.51 -3.85
N GLY A 27 -2.26 -5.64 -4.40
CA GLY A 27 -3.47 -5.81 -3.60
C GLY A 27 -4.70 -5.96 -4.47
N GLY A 28 -5.82 -6.30 -3.82
CA GLY A 28 -7.11 -6.42 -4.51
C GLY A 28 -7.80 -5.07 -4.73
N ALA A 29 -8.87 -5.11 -5.52
CA ALA A 29 -9.90 -4.07 -5.52
C ALA A 29 -11.26 -4.73 -5.22
N LYS A 30 -12.23 -3.96 -4.73
CA LYS A 30 -13.59 -4.43 -4.39
C LYS A 30 -13.54 -5.58 -3.37
N GLN A 31 -14.21 -6.70 -3.67
CA GLN A 31 -14.30 -7.87 -2.81
C GLN A 31 -13.04 -8.74 -2.85
N SER A 32 -12.04 -8.39 -3.66
CA SER A 32 -10.79 -9.17 -3.77
C SER A 32 -9.80 -8.95 -2.62
N GLY A 33 -10.11 -8.05 -1.68
CA GLY A 33 -9.31 -7.85 -0.47
C GLY A 33 -9.26 -6.39 -0.02
N ILE A 34 -8.61 -6.18 1.13
CA ILE A 34 -8.38 -4.87 1.75
C ILE A 34 -6.87 -4.77 2.06
N GLY A 35 -6.31 -3.58 1.91
CA GLY A 35 -4.89 -3.32 2.16
C GLY A 35 -3.99 -3.65 0.96
N ARG A 36 -2.68 -3.64 1.20
CA ARG A 36 -1.64 -3.96 0.21
C ARG A 36 -0.60 -4.89 0.81
N GLU A 37 -0.04 -5.76 -0.02
CA GLU A 37 1.10 -6.61 0.30
C GLU A 37 2.33 -6.18 -0.50
N LEU A 38 3.51 -6.65 -0.10
CA LEU A 38 4.81 -6.30 -0.70
C LEU A 38 5.14 -4.80 -0.62
N GLY A 39 6.33 -4.42 -1.09
CA GLY A 39 6.77 -3.02 -1.06
C GLY A 39 6.78 -2.42 0.35
N VAL A 40 6.76 -1.10 0.42
CA VAL A 40 6.74 -0.36 1.70
C VAL A 40 5.34 -0.40 2.31
N GLU A 41 4.33 -0.50 1.47
CA GLU A 41 2.90 -0.54 1.80
C GLU A 41 2.58 -1.81 2.58
N GLY A 42 3.06 -2.97 2.14
CA GLY A 42 2.93 -4.22 2.89
C GLY A 42 3.64 -4.18 4.24
N LEU A 43 4.80 -3.53 4.36
CA LEU A 43 5.45 -3.34 5.67
C LEU A 43 4.60 -2.48 6.61
N LYS A 44 3.88 -1.48 6.08
CA LYS A 44 3.00 -0.62 6.88
C LYS A 44 1.80 -1.38 7.43
N GLU A 45 1.25 -2.36 6.70
CA GLU A 45 0.14 -3.19 7.20
C GLU A 45 0.50 -3.98 8.47
N PHE A 46 1.79 -4.29 8.68
CA PHE A 46 2.30 -4.96 9.88
C PHE A 46 2.98 -4.01 10.88
N THR A 47 2.85 -2.70 10.68
CA THR A 47 3.48 -1.68 11.55
C THR A 47 2.43 -0.93 12.34
N GLN A 48 2.55 -0.93 13.67
CA GLN A 48 1.70 -0.11 14.53
C GLN A 48 2.33 1.28 14.74
N GLY A 49 1.69 2.31 14.20
CA GLY A 49 2.08 3.70 14.47
C GLY A 49 1.89 4.06 15.95
N LYS A 50 2.94 4.64 16.57
CA LYS A 50 2.88 5.16 17.94
C LYS A 50 3.07 6.67 17.93
N VAL A 51 2.10 7.40 18.49
CA VAL A 51 2.17 8.85 18.67
C VAL A 51 2.57 9.16 20.11
N ILE A 52 3.59 10.00 20.30
CA ILE A 52 4.01 10.50 21.61
C ILE A 52 3.88 12.02 21.57
N TRP A 53 3.02 12.57 22.42
CA TRP A 53 2.86 14.01 22.58
C TRP A 53 3.51 14.47 23.87
N ALA A 54 4.37 15.49 23.80
CA ALA A 54 5.07 16.04 24.96
C ALA A 54 4.90 17.56 25.00
N SER A 55 4.20 18.05 26.02
CA SER A 55 4.14 19.48 26.33
C SER A 55 5.40 19.89 27.10
N LYS A 56 6.05 20.99 26.69
CA LYS A 56 7.12 21.59 27.49
C LYS A 56 6.47 22.33 28.67
N ASN A 57 6.57 21.79 29.88
CA ASN A 57 6.38 22.61 31.07
C ASN A 57 7.47 23.68 31.09
N LYS A 58 7.11 24.95 30.84
CA LYS A 58 7.98 26.08 31.19
C LYS A 58 7.92 26.21 32.71
N PRO A 59 9.01 26.01 33.46
CA PRO A 59 9.08 26.50 34.82
C PRO A 59 9.25 28.02 34.72
N THR A 60 8.22 28.76 35.12
CA THR A 60 8.39 30.14 35.61
C THR A 60 8.70 30.09 37.08
#